data_AF-A0A5C8MQJ9-F1
#
_entry.id   AF-A0A5C8MQJ9-F1
#
_cell.length_a   1.000
_cell.length_b   1.000
_cell.length_c   1.000
_cell.angle_alpha   90.00
_cell.angle_beta   90.00
_cell.angle_gamma   90.00
#
_symmetry.space_group_name_H-M   'P 1'
#
loop_
_entity.id
_entity.type
_entity.pdbx_description
1 polymer ?
#
loop_
_entity_poly.entity_id
_entity_poly.type
_entity_poly.pdbx_seq_one_letter_code
_entity_poly.pdbx_strand_id
1 'polypeptide(L)'
;MRKKVPYIEQMEHSECGLACLGMILGYYGFHITLPQLREEFGASKKGTSLYDLIEMGKVFHLNGKAYKADPSLLREVSLPAIIFWEDKHYVVVEKISNKNITIIDPANGRRKVSSDEFKKSFSGYILTFNPNSNFTVRKKSRKLNFLITHILKQKKILTSIMLISLLLQGIGLIIPKFTQWITDNVILPNNKEYITTIGFGVLTLYLSHQFFSILRVYMISRLQTLMDSSMMSDFISRLLNLHYSFFETRTSGDLIFRANSTVFIRQILSSRVISLVIDTILIIGYAAMMFYINWKLSLLVIFLCIIIITITLLSAQWIRRLSIQNLAAQTKTQSYLTEIIHGICDIK
;
A
#
# COMPACT_ATOMS: atom_id res chain seq x y z
N MET A 1 -20.95 6.05 -18.12
CA MET A 1 -20.33 6.06 -16.77
C MET A 1 -19.36 7.23 -16.66
N ARG A 2 -19.59 8.23 -15.80
CA ARG A 2 -18.61 9.32 -15.59
C ARG A 2 -17.34 8.73 -14.94
N LYS A 3 -16.19 8.83 -15.62
CA LYS A 3 -14.90 8.40 -15.09
C LYS A 3 -14.59 9.21 -13.83
N LYS A 4 -14.08 8.55 -12.79
CA LYS A 4 -13.68 9.20 -11.53
C LYS A 4 -12.23 9.62 -11.65
N VAL A 5 -11.89 10.86 -11.26
CA VAL A 5 -10.51 11.34 -11.33
C VAL A 5 -9.68 10.59 -10.27
N PRO A 6 -8.57 9.93 -10.65
CA PRO A 6 -7.71 9.25 -9.68
C PRO A 6 -7.06 10.28 -8.75
N TYR A 7 -6.95 9.96 -7.47
CA TYR A 7 -6.20 10.78 -6.52
C TYR A 7 -4.72 10.42 -6.59
N ILE A 8 -3.86 11.43 -6.73
CA ILE A 8 -2.40 11.32 -6.61
C ILE A 8 -1.99 12.28 -5.50
N GLU A 9 -1.41 11.73 -4.43
CA GLU A 9 -0.89 12.50 -3.31
C GLU A 9 0.45 13.15 -3.70
N GLN A 10 0.63 14.41 -3.34
CA GLN A 10 1.92 15.09 -3.52
C GLN A 10 2.94 14.57 -2.51
N MET A 11 4.19 14.36 -2.93
CA MET A 11 5.25 13.93 -2.02
C MET A 11 6.03 15.12 -1.46
N GLU A 12 6.09 16.22 -2.21
CA GLU A 12 6.69 17.49 -1.80
C GLU A 12 5.74 18.67 -2.08
N HIS A 13 5.89 19.77 -1.32
CA HIS A 13 5.02 20.96 -1.45
C HIS A 13 5.09 21.64 -2.83
N SER A 14 6.22 21.53 -3.52
CA SER A 14 6.43 22.09 -4.87
C SER A 14 5.74 21.30 -5.99
N GLU A 15 5.17 20.12 -5.69
CA GLU A 15 4.70 19.18 -6.72
C GLU A 15 3.19 19.17 -6.94
N CYS A 16 2.44 20.07 -6.30
CA CYS A 16 0.99 20.15 -6.46
C CYS A 16 0.56 20.22 -7.94
N GLY A 17 1.30 20.95 -8.78
CA GLY A 17 1.05 21.05 -10.23
C GLY A 17 1.25 19.74 -10.97
N LEU A 18 2.39 19.06 -10.77
CA LEU A 18 2.67 17.74 -11.37
C LEU A 18 1.64 16.70 -10.93
N ALA A 19 1.25 16.71 -9.66
CA ALA A 19 0.21 15.82 -9.14
C ALA A 19 -1.13 16.08 -9.84
N CYS A 20 -1.56 17.34 -9.99
CA CYS A 20 -2.78 17.70 -10.71
C CYS A 20 -2.74 17.26 -12.18
N LEU A 21 -1.62 17.47 -12.89
CA LEU A 21 -1.46 17.00 -14.27
C LEU A 21 -1.57 15.47 -14.36
N GLY A 22 -0.93 14.75 -13.45
CA GLY A 22 -1.03 13.29 -13.36
C GLY A 22 -2.47 12.80 -13.12
N MET A 23 -3.25 13.52 -12.31
CA MET A 23 -4.67 13.21 -12.08
C MET A 23 -5.51 13.40 -13.34
N ILE A 24 -5.28 14.47 -14.10
CA ILE A 24 -5.94 14.74 -15.38
C ILE A 24 -5.57 13.68 -16.43
N LEU A 25 -4.29 13.34 -16.57
CA LEU A 25 -3.83 12.25 -17.45
C LEU A 25 -4.52 10.93 -17.10
N GLY A 26 -4.59 10.61 -15.80
CA GLY A 26 -5.24 9.41 -15.30
C GLY A 26 -6.75 9.39 -15.56
N TYR A 27 -7.43 10.55 -15.58
CA TYR A 27 -8.83 10.65 -15.95
C TYR A 27 -9.07 10.29 -17.42
N TYR A 28 -8.19 10.75 -18.33
CA TYR A 28 -8.26 10.39 -19.75
C TYR A 28 -7.77 8.97 -20.05
N GLY A 29 -7.10 8.31 -19.09
CA GLY A 29 -6.69 6.91 -19.16
C GLY A 29 -5.19 6.70 -19.35
N PHE A 30 -4.39 7.77 -19.27
CA PHE A 30 -2.94 7.69 -19.24
C PHE A 30 -2.46 7.65 -17.78
N HIS A 31 -2.21 6.45 -17.27
CA HIS A 31 -1.73 6.26 -15.92
C HIS A 31 -0.22 6.42 -15.85
N ILE A 32 0.21 7.53 -15.25
CA ILE A 32 1.60 7.84 -14.94
C ILE A 32 1.77 8.03 -13.43
N THR A 33 2.94 7.69 -12.90
CA THR A 33 3.27 7.92 -11.48
C THR A 33 3.96 9.27 -11.30
N LEU A 34 3.76 9.94 -10.17
CA LEU A 34 4.41 11.23 -9.87
C LEU A 34 5.95 11.19 -10.04
N PRO A 35 6.67 10.12 -9.63
CA PRO A 35 8.10 10.02 -9.89
C PRO A 35 8.49 10.00 -11.37
N GLN A 36 7.64 9.47 -12.26
CA GLN A 36 7.89 9.48 -13.70
C GLN A 36 7.70 10.88 -14.28
N LEU A 37 6.67 11.61 -13.84
CA LEU A 37 6.50 13.01 -14.19
C LEU A 37 7.69 13.86 -13.73
N ARG A 38 8.20 13.60 -12.52
CA ARG A 38 9.39 14.26 -12.00
C ARG A 38 10.65 13.92 -12.81
N GLU A 39 10.78 12.70 -13.30
CA GLU A 39 11.91 12.29 -14.13
C GLU A 39 11.89 12.98 -15.50
N GLU A 40 10.70 13.19 -16.05
CA GLU A 40 10.51 13.77 -17.38
C GLU A 40 10.64 15.30 -17.38
N PHE A 41 10.17 15.98 -16.32
CA PHE A 41 10.14 17.45 -16.27
C PHE A 41 10.94 18.10 -15.13
N GLY A 42 11.48 17.30 -14.21
CA GLY A 42 12.10 17.80 -12.97
C GLY A 42 11.11 18.33 -11.94
N ALA A 43 11.55 18.45 -10.68
CA ALA A 43 10.84 19.20 -9.65
C ALA A 43 11.51 20.58 -9.50
N SER A 44 10.83 21.64 -9.91
CA SER A 44 11.31 23.00 -9.66
C SER A 44 11.15 23.33 -8.17
N LYS A 45 12.25 23.73 -7.51
CA LYS A 45 12.20 24.24 -6.12
C LYS A 45 11.28 25.47 -5.97
N LYS A 46 11.00 26.19 -7.05
CA LYS A 46 10.10 27.37 -7.09
C LYS A 46 8.65 27.03 -7.45
N GLY A 47 8.30 25.75 -7.60
CA GLY A 47 6.97 25.31 -8.04
C GLY A 47 6.81 25.34 -9.57
N THR A 48 5.62 24.96 -10.03
CA THR A 48 5.27 24.84 -11.47
C THR A 48 4.32 25.98 -11.87
N SER A 49 4.63 26.74 -12.92
CA SER A 49 3.71 27.76 -13.42
C SER A 49 2.57 27.14 -14.26
N LEU A 50 1.48 27.89 -14.48
CA LEU A 50 0.40 27.46 -15.38
C LEU A 50 0.90 27.23 -16.81
N TYR A 51 1.87 28.04 -17.26
CA TYR A 51 2.49 27.87 -18.58
C TYR A 51 3.26 26.55 -18.65
N ASP A 52 4.05 26.24 -17.62
CA ASP A 52 4.79 24.98 -17.55
C ASP A 52 3.83 23.78 -17.58
N LEU A 53 2.70 23.83 -16.87
CA LEU A 53 1.69 22.77 -16.92
C LEU A 53 1.11 22.56 -18.33
N ILE A 54 0.90 23.63 -19.10
CA ILE A 54 0.44 23.55 -20.48
C ILE A 54 1.50 22.87 -21.35
N GLU A 55 2.77 23.29 -21.24
CA GLU A 55 3.89 22.71 -21.99
C GLU A 55 4.10 21.23 -21.64
N MET A 56 4.08 20.88 -20.35
CA MET A 56 4.14 19.48 -19.90
C MET A 56 2.97 18.66 -20.44
N GLY A 57 1.75 19.23 -20.48
CA GLY A 57 0.58 18.59 -21.05
C GLY A 57 0.73 18.28 -22.54
N LYS A 58 1.36 19.18 -23.31
CA LYS A 58 1.60 18.99 -24.76
C LYS A 58 2.48 17.78 -25.06
N VAL A 59 3.47 17.48 -24.21
CA VAL A 59 4.32 16.27 -24.32
C VAL A 59 3.48 14.99 -24.28
N PHE A 60 2.42 14.98 -23.48
CA PHE A 60 1.44 13.89 -23.44
C PHE A 60 0.27 14.06 -24.40
N HIS A 61 0.37 14.99 -25.36
CA HIS A 61 -0.67 15.25 -26.34
C HIS A 61 -2.01 15.73 -25.74
N LEU A 62 -1.93 16.45 -24.62
CA LEU A 62 -3.04 17.22 -24.06
C LEU A 62 -2.95 18.68 -24.52
N ASN A 63 -4.04 19.20 -25.05
CA ASN A 63 -4.17 20.62 -25.37
C ASN A 63 -4.69 21.36 -24.13
N GLY A 64 -3.79 22.08 -23.46
CA GLY A 64 -4.09 22.91 -22.30
C GLY A 64 -4.55 24.32 -22.68
N LYS A 65 -5.59 24.82 -22.04
CA LYS A 65 -6.00 26.23 -22.11
C LYS A 65 -6.22 26.79 -20.71
N ALA A 66 -5.50 27.87 -20.41
CA ALA A 66 -5.66 28.63 -19.17
C ALA A 66 -6.60 29.82 -19.42
N TYR A 67 -7.50 30.06 -18.47
CA TYR A 67 -8.43 31.18 -18.47
C TYR A 67 -8.37 31.89 -17.13
N LYS A 68 -8.46 33.22 -17.17
CA LYS A 68 -8.82 34.01 -15.99
C LYS A 68 -10.33 34.18 -16.00
N ALA A 69 -11.00 33.63 -15.00
CA ALA A 69 -12.47 33.60 -14.97
C ALA A 69 -12.97 33.76 -13.54
N ASP A 70 -14.15 34.36 -13.40
CA ASP A 70 -14.84 34.46 -12.12
C ASP A 70 -15.44 33.10 -11.69
N PRO A 71 -15.68 32.89 -10.38
CA PRO A 71 -16.26 31.65 -9.86
C PRO A 71 -17.58 31.24 -10.53
N SER A 72 -18.32 32.21 -11.07
CA SER A 72 -19.62 32.01 -11.74
C SER A 72 -19.48 31.26 -13.07
N LEU A 73 -18.39 31.48 -13.81
CA LEU A 73 -18.13 30.88 -15.12
C LEU A 73 -17.62 29.44 -15.04
N LEU A 74 -17.28 28.95 -13.84
CA LEU A 74 -16.77 27.59 -13.62
C LEU A 74 -17.74 26.50 -14.10
N ARG A 75 -19.05 26.79 -14.15
CA ARG A 75 -20.09 25.85 -14.62
C ARG A 75 -20.04 25.59 -16.12
N GLU A 76 -19.48 26.51 -16.89
CA GLU A 76 -19.39 26.43 -18.35
C GLU A 76 -18.10 25.76 -18.82
N VAL A 77 -17.18 25.51 -17.89
CA VAL A 77 -15.88 24.92 -18.16
C VAL A 77 -15.96 23.39 -18.27
N SER A 78 -15.22 22.82 -19.22
CA SER A 78 -15.06 21.37 -19.34
C SER A 78 -14.33 20.80 -18.11
N LEU A 79 -14.98 19.87 -17.41
CA LEU A 79 -14.42 19.15 -16.27
C LEU A 79 -13.79 17.81 -16.69
N PRO A 80 -12.73 17.34 -16.00
CA PRO A 80 -12.07 17.96 -14.85
C PRO A 80 -11.13 19.12 -15.23
N ALA A 81 -11.01 20.11 -14.33
CA ALA A 81 -10.17 21.28 -14.53
C ALA A 81 -9.24 21.49 -13.34
N ILE A 82 -8.04 22.01 -13.58
CA ILE A 82 -7.11 22.45 -12.53
C ILE A 82 -7.43 23.90 -12.20
N ILE A 83 -7.49 24.25 -10.92
CA ILE A 83 -7.68 25.63 -10.46
C ILE A 83 -6.57 26.02 -9.49
N PHE A 84 -6.31 27.32 -9.41
CA PHE A 84 -5.43 27.88 -8.40
C PHE A 84 -6.23 28.20 -7.12
N TRP A 85 -5.73 27.72 -5.98
CA TRP A 85 -6.43 27.70 -4.69
C TRP A 85 -5.63 28.45 -3.62
N GLU A 86 -6.30 29.38 -2.93
CA GLU A 86 -5.77 30.21 -1.84
C GLU A 86 -4.45 30.92 -2.15
N ASP A 87 -4.21 31.22 -3.43
CA ASP A 87 -2.96 31.80 -3.95
C ASP A 87 -1.70 31.01 -3.58
N LYS A 88 -1.85 29.72 -3.25
CA LYS A 88 -0.77 28.89 -2.71
C LYS A 88 -0.50 27.64 -3.53
N HIS A 89 -1.54 26.93 -3.99
CA HIS A 89 -1.37 25.64 -4.65
C HIS A 89 -2.45 25.32 -5.68
N TYR A 90 -2.24 24.25 -6.45
CA TYR A 90 -3.20 23.76 -7.44
C TYR A 90 -4.08 22.64 -6.89
N VAL A 91 -5.35 22.64 -7.27
CA VAL A 91 -6.31 21.55 -6.99
C VAL A 91 -7.11 21.19 -8.24
N VAL A 92 -7.62 19.95 -8.30
CA VAL A 92 -8.44 19.48 -9.43
C VAL A 92 -9.93 19.53 -9.07
N VAL A 93 -10.73 20.23 -9.86
CA VAL A 93 -12.19 20.21 -9.78
C VAL A 93 -12.71 19.00 -10.54
N GLU A 94 -13.38 18.08 -9.84
CA GLU A 94 -13.93 16.87 -10.44
C GLU A 94 -15.40 17.05 -10.84
N LYS A 95 -16.20 17.67 -9.97
CA LYS A 95 -17.65 17.79 -10.17
C LYS A 95 -18.19 19.03 -9.49
N ILE A 96 -19.00 19.79 -10.23
CA ILE A 96 -19.77 20.92 -9.71
C ILE A 96 -21.22 20.47 -9.53
N SER A 97 -21.82 20.77 -8.38
CA SER A 97 -23.24 20.59 -8.08
C SER A 97 -23.84 21.93 -7.62
N ASN A 98 -25.16 22.03 -7.52
CA ASN A 98 -25.83 23.29 -7.14
C ASN A 98 -25.43 23.81 -5.75
N LYS A 99 -25.12 22.92 -4.80
CA LYS A 99 -24.75 23.28 -3.42
C LYS A 99 -23.26 23.08 -3.11
N ASN A 100 -22.63 22.07 -3.70
CA ASN A 100 -21.29 21.63 -3.33
C ASN A 100 -20.41 21.40 -4.56
N ILE A 101 -19.12 21.71 -4.44
CA ILE A 101 -18.09 21.46 -5.44
C ILE A 101 -17.16 20.39 -4.90
N THR A 102 -16.95 19.32 -5.67
CA THR A 102 -15.99 18.26 -5.32
C THR A 102 -14.65 18.63 -5.91
N ILE A 103 -13.68 18.90 -5.04
CA ILE A 103 -12.29 19.12 -5.42
C ILE A 103 -11.41 17.96 -4.92
N ILE A 104 -10.29 17.78 -5.59
CA ILE A 104 -9.25 16.83 -5.21
C ILE A 104 -7.99 17.67 -4.98
N ASP A 105 -7.65 17.81 -3.72
CA ASP A 105 -6.45 18.51 -3.27
C ASP A 105 -5.30 17.48 -3.19
N PRO A 106 -4.16 17.69 -3.88
CA PRO A 106 -3.00 16.81 -3.78
C PRO A 106 -2.47 16.61 -2.35
N ALA A 107 -2.71 17.55 -1.43
CA ALA A 107 -2.28 17.46 -0.03
C ALA A 107 -3.32 16.79 0.87
N ASN A 108 -4.60 17.15 0.70
CA ASN A 108 -5.67 16.80 1.64
C ASN A 108 -6.63 15.73 1.10
N GLY A 109 -6.42 15.29 -0.14
CA GLY A 109 -7.29 14.34 -0.82
C GLY A 109 -8.59 14.94 -1.32
N ARG A 110 -9.59 14.07 -1.48
CA ARG A 110 -10.89 14.44 -2.07
C ARG A 110 -11.79 15.07 -1.01
N ARG A 111 -12.23 16.30 -1.26
CA ARG A 111 -13.13 17.04 -0.36
C ARG A 111 -14.31 17.66 -1.11
N LYS A 112 -15.42 17.81 -0.39
CA LYS A 112 -16.58 18.59 -0.84
C LYS A 112 -16.51 19.95 -0.18
N VAL A 113 -16.64 20.98 -0.98
CA VAL A 113 -16.52 22.37 -0.58
C VAL A 113 -17.85 23.07 -0.86
N SER A 114 -18.28 23.93 0.05
CA SER A 114 -19.48 24.76 -0.18
C SER A 114 -19.22 25.79 -1.28
N SER A 115 -20.26 26.29 -1.93
CA SER A 115 -20.09 27.34 -2.94
C SER A 115 -19.48 28.63 -2.36
N ASP A 116 -19.73 28.93 -1.09
CA ASP A 116 -19.24 30.15 -0.45
C ASP A 116 -17.75 30.04 -0.10
N GLU A 117 -17.34 28.90 0.42
CA GLU A 117 -15.92 28.61 0.66
C GLU A 117 -15.14 28.60 -0.66
N PHE A 118 -15.70 28.00 -1.71
CA PHE A 118 -15.09 28.02 -3.03
C PHE A 118 -14.87 29.43 -3.57
N LYS A 119 -15.84 30.33 -3.43
CA LYS A 119 -15.71 31.72 -3.88
C LYS A 119 -14.62 32.49 -3.13
N LYS A 120 -14.40 32.18 -1.85
CA LYS A 120 -13.35 32.82 -1.04
C LYS A 120 -11.95 32.31 -1.37
N SER A 121 -11.83 31.01 -1.63
CA SER A 121 -10.54 30.35 -1.84
C SER A 121 -10.10 30.27 -3.31
N PHE A 122 -10.98 30.56 -4.27
CA PHE A 122 -10.65 30.50 -5.69
C PHE A 122 -9.93 31.77 -6.16
N SER A 123 -8.71 31.59 -6.68
CA SER A 123 -7.83 32.68 -7.09
C SER A 123 -8.07 33.22 -8.50
N GLY A 124 -9.10 32.75 -9.21
CA GLY A 124 -9.49 33.28 -10.53
C GLY A 124 -8.80 32.63 -11.74
N TYR A 125 -7.93 31.64 -11.55
CA TYR A 125 -7.25 30.94 -12.66
C TYR A 125 -7.75 29.51 -12.81
N ILE A 126 -8.10 29.16 -14.04
CA ILE A 126 -8.59 27.83 -14.42
C ILE A 126 -7.77 27.31 -15.59
N LEU A 127 -7.36 26.05 -15.51
CA LEU A 127 -6.65 25.34 -16.55
C LEU A 127 -7.42 24.07 -16.93
N THR A 128 -7.78 24.00 -18.20
CA THR A 128 -8.48 22.84 -18.79
C THR A 128 -7.55 22.10 -19.73
N PHE A 129 -7.77 20.80 -19.85
CA PHE A 129 -7.04 19.95 -20.79
C PHE A 129 -8.00 19.08 -21.56
N ASN A 130 -7.81 19.04 -22.88
CA ASN A 130 -8.52 18.12 -23.77
C ASN A 130 -7.48 17.29 -24.54
N PRO A 131 -7.65 15.95 -24.61
CA PRO A 131 -6.77 15.11 -25.41
C PRO A 131 -6.92 15.46 -26.89
N ASN A 132 -5.79 15.52 -27.61
CA ASN A 132 -5.80 15.64 -29.06
C ASN A 132 -5.88 14.25 -29.73
N SER A 133 -5.87 14.19 -31.06
CA SER A 133 -5.97 12.94 -31.84
C SER A 133 -4.85 11.93 -31.57
N ASN A 134 -3.69 12.39 -31.11
CA ASN A 134 -2.50 11.57 -30.86
C ASN A 134 -2.40 11.11 -29.41
N PHE A 135 -3.37 11.43 -28.56
CA PHE A 135 -3.37 11.01 -27.17
C PHE A 135 -3.45 9.48 -27.04
N THR A 136 -2.45 8.89 -26.37
CA THR A 136 -2.40 7.45 -26.15
C THR A 136 -2.93 7.09 -24.77
N VAL A 137 -3.57 5.92 -24.66
CA VAL A 137 -4.05 5.40 -23.37
C VAL A 137 -2.99 4.46 -22.79
N ARG A 138 -2.38 4.85 -21.67
CA ARG A 138 -1.42 4.01 -20.94
C ARG A 138 -2.07 3.36 -19.73
N LYS A 139 -2.33 2.05 -19.80
CA LYS A 139 -2.86 1.30 -18.65
C LYS A 139 -1.85 1.27 -17.50
N LYS A 140 -2.35 1.30 -16.26
CA LYS A 140 -1.54 1.26 -15.04
C LYS A 140 -0.64 0.02 -15.05
N SER A 141 0.68 0.24 -15.03
CA SER A 141 1.66 -0.84 -14.88
C SER A 141 1.42 -1.55 -13.54
N ARG A 142 1.03 -2.83 -13.59
CA ARG A 142 0.98 -3.70 -12.40
C ARG A 142 2.41 -4.11 -12.03
N LYS A 143 3.18 -3.18 -11.43
CA LYS A 143 4.54 -3.48 -10.87
C LYS A 143 4.54 -4.63 -9.86
N LEU A 144 3.38 -5.03 -9.33
CA LEU A 144 3.22 -6.23 -8.50
C LEU A 144 3.71 -7.51 -9.19
N ASN A 145 3.62 -7.60 -10.54
CA ASN A 145 4.11 -8.76 -11.28
C ASN A 145 5.63 -8.96 -11.12
N PHE A 146 6.43 -7.90 -10.99
CA PHE A 146 7.89 -8.03 -10.91
C PHE A 146 8.37 -8.67 -9.59
N LEU A 147 7.70 -8.36 -8.49
CA LEU A 147 8.02 -8.99 -7.20
C LEU A 147 7.54 -10.44 -7.14
N ILE A 148 6.33 -10.71 -7.66
CA ILE A 148 5.76 -12.06 -7.72
C ILE A 148 6.64 -12.96 -8.60
N THR A 149 7.15 -12.48 -9.73
CA THR A 149 8.06 -13.26 -10.57
C THR A 149 9.38 -13.57 -9.86
N HIS A 150 9.91 -12.67 -9.02
CA HIS A 150 11.10 -12.95 -8.22
C HIS A 150 10.86 -14.02 -7.13
N ILE A 151 9.70 -14.02 -6.48
CA ILE A 151 9.32 -15.08 -5.53
C ILE A 151 9.21 -16.43 -6.25
N LEU A 152 8.53 -16.45 -7.40
CA LEU A 152 8.28 -17.67 -8.19
C LEU A 152 9.55 -18.24 -8.85
N LYS A 153 10.65 -17.48 -8.94
CA LYS A 153 11.95 -18.02 -9.36
C LYS A 153 12.49 -19.05 -8.36
N GLN A 154 12.19 -18.91 -7.06
CA GLN A 154 12.69 -19.79 -6.00
C GLN A 154 11.76 -20.99 -5.73
N LYS A 155 11.37 -21.71 -6.80
CA LYS A 155 10.37 -22.79 -6.72
C LYS A 155 10.68 -23.85 -5.68
N LYS A 156 11.95 -24.30 -5.59
CA LYS A 156 12.36 -25.36 -4.65
C LYS A 156 12.11 -24.98 -3.19
N ILE A 157 12.44 -23.76 -2.80
CA ILE A 157 12.25 -23.29 -1.42
C ILE A 157 10.77 -23.11 -1.13
N LEU A 158 10.00 -22.58 -2.10
CA LEU A 158 8.56 -22.42 -1.96
C LEU A 158 7.84 -23.76 -1.79
N THR A 159 8.20 -24.78 -2.58
CA THR A 159 7.63 -26.13 -2.44
C THR A 159 8.01 -26.77 -1.10
N SER A 160 9.24 -26.57 -0.62
CA SER A 160 9.64 -27.08 0.70
C SER A 160 8.87 -26.41 1.83
N ILE A 161 8.68 -25.08 1.79
CA ILE A 161 7.87 -24.35 2.78
C ILE A 161 6.43 -24.87 2.77
N MET A 162 5.87 -25.08 1.58
CA MET A 162 4.51 -25.62 1.43
C MET A 162 4.38 -27.01 2.05
N LEU A 163 5.35 -27.91 1.79
CA LEU A 163 5.34 -29.28 2.31
C LEU A 163 5.51 -29.31 3.84
N ILE A 164 6.43 -28.53 4.40
CA ILE A 164 6.61 -28.41 5.86
C ILE A 164 5.34 -27.85 6.51
N SER A 165 4.71 -26.85 5.88
CA SER A 165 3.48 -26.25 6.40
C SER A 165 2.31 -27.24 6.38
N LEU A 166 2.22 -28.08 5.34
CA LEU A 166 1.22 -29.14 5.26
C LEU A 166 1.45 -30.22 6.34
N LEU A 167 2.71 -30.59 6.60
CA LEU A 167 3.06 -31.51 7.70
C LEU A 167 2.69 -30.93 9.07
N LEU A 168 3.01 -29.66 9.32
CA LEU A 168 2.57 -28.94 10.52
C LEU A 168 1.06 -28.95 10.67
N GLN A 169 0.33 -28.75 9.57
CA GLN A 169 -1.13 -28.80 9.58
C GLN A 169 -1.65 -30.18 9.96
N GLY A 170 -1.06 -31.24 9.38
CA GLY A 170 -1.38 -32.62 9.76
C GLY A 170 -1.20 -32.86 11.26
N ILE A 171 -0.07 -32.43 11.83
CA ILE A 171 0.20 -32.53 13.28
C ILE A 171 -0.82 -31.71 14.08
N GLY A 172 -1.15 -30.50 13.64
CA GLY A 172 -2.15 -29.65 14.29
C GLY A 172 -3.54 -30.28 14.34
N LEU A 173 -3.95 -31.00 13.28
CA LEU A 173 -5.22 -31.73 13.23
C LEU A 173 -5.20 -33.02 14.08
N ILE A 174 -4.03 -33.61 14.33
CA ILE A 174 -3.90 -34.76 15.24
C ILE A 174 -4.24 -34.35 16.67
N ILE A 175 -3.90 -33.13 17.10
CA ILE A 175 -4.08 -32.66 18.49
C ILE A 175 -5.54 -32.81 18.96
N PRO A 176 -6.57 -32.22 18.31
CA PRO A 176 -7.97 -32.38 18.75
C PRO A 176 -8.43 -33.83 18.83
N LYS A 177 -8.04 -34.66 17.86
CA LYS A 177 -8.41 -36.09 17.81
C LYS A 177 -7.72 -36.88 18.91
N PHE A 178 -6.47 -36.53 19.21
CA PHE A 178 -5.71 -37.12 20.31
C PHE A 178 -6.32 -36.71 21.67
N THR A 179 -6.69 -35.44 21.84
CA THR A 179 -7.41 -34.96 23.03
C THR A 179 -8.74 -35.68 23.22
N GLN A 180 -9.52 -35.88 22.15
CA GLN A 180 -10.76 -36.66 22.21
C GLN A 180 -10.47 -38.09 22.68
N TRP A 181 -9.50 -38.77 22.07
CA TRP A 181 -9.14 -40.14 22.42
C TRP A 181 -8.69 -40.28 23.88
N ILE A 182 -7.86 -39.33 24.38
CA ILE A 182 -7.45 -39.28 25.80
C ILE A 182 -8.68 -39.15 26.71
N THR A 183 -9.59 -38.25 26.36
CA THR A 183 -10.78 -37.98 27.17
C THR A 183 -11.66 -39.23 27.27
N ASP A 184 -11.94 -39.86 26.13
CA ASP A 184 -12.87 -40.99 26.04
C ASP A 184 -12.28 -42.29 26.62
N ASN A 185 -10.97 -42.53 26.47
CA ASN A 185 -10.35 -43.83 26.81
C ASN A 185 -9.53 -43.83 28.10
N VAL A 186 -9.11 -42.65 28.60
CA VAL A 186 -8.22 -42.57 29.76
C VAL A 186 -8.83 -41.77 30.89
N ILE A 187 -9.39 -40.59 30.60
CA ILE A 187 -9.98 -39.74 31.63
C ILE A 187 -11.32 -40.32 32.12
N LEU A 188 -12.25 -40.61 31.20
CA LEU A 188 -13.57 -41.15 31.57
C LEU A 188 -13.48 -42.53 32.27
N PRO A 189 -12.70 -43.50 31.76
CA PRO A 189 -12.57 -44.81 32.39
C PRO A 189 -11.62 -44.84 33.60
N ASN A 190 -10.91 -43.74 33.89
CA ASN A 190 -9.89 -43.61 34.94
C ASN A 190 -8.76 -44.66 34.85
N ASN A 191 -8.37 -45.04 33.63
CA ASN A 191 -7.37 -46.07 33.41
C ASN A 191 -5.94 -45.50 33.48
N LYS A 192 -5.28 -45.67 34.63
CA LYS A 192 -3.95 -45.11 34.89
C LYS A 192 -2.83 -45.72 34.04
N GLU A 193 -3.06 -46.89 33.44
CA GLU A 193 -2.05 -47.60 32.65
C GLU A 193 -1.60 -46.82 31.41
N TYR A 194 -2.52 -46.03 30.81
CA TYR A 194 -2.24 -45.26 29.60
C TYR A 194 -1.64 -43.87 29.86
N ILE A 195 -1.56 -43.41 31.11
CA ILE A 195 -1.11 -42.05 31.44
C ILE A 195 0.34 -41.82 31.01
N THR A 196 1.23 -42.79 31.25
CA THR A 196 2.64 -42.70 30.86
C THR A 196 2.80 -42.70 29.34
N THR A 197 2.08 -43.58 28.63
CA THR A 197 2.06 -43.61 27.16
C THR A 197 1.55 -42.31 26.54
N ILE A 198 0.50 -41.71 27.12
CA ILE A 198 0.00 -40.40 26.70
C ILE A 198 1.04 -39.31 26.95
N GLY A 199 1.70 -39.31 28.10
CA GLY A 199 2.76 -38.36 28.42
C GLY A 199 3.85 -38.33 27.35
N PHE A 200 4.34 -39.51 26.96
CA PHE A 200 5.29 -39.63 25.85
C PHE A 200 4.68 -39.20 24.51
N GLY A 201 3.42 -39.56 24.22
CA GLY A 201 2.73 -39.16 22.99
C GLY A 201 2.59 -37.63 22.85
N VAL A 202 2.16 -36.94 23.91
CA VAL A 202 2.07 -35.47 23.96
C VAL A 202 3.45 -34.85 23.78
N LEU A 203 4.45 -35.35 24.49
CA LEU A 203 5.82 -34.83 24.39
C LEU A 203 6.38 -34.99 22.97
N THR A 204 6.22 -36.16 22.35
CA THR A 204 6.65 -36.41 20.98
C THR A 204 5.89 -35.54 19.97
N LEU A 205 4.57 -35.38 20.12
CA LEU A 205 3.77 -34.49 19.26
C LEU A 205 4.21 -33.03 19.40
N TYR A 206 4.43 -32.56 20.63
CA TYR A 206 4.91 -31.20 20.90
C TYR A 206 6.30 -30.96 20.32
N LEU A 207 7.26 -31.87 20.56
CA LEU A 207 8.61 -31.76 20.01
C LEU A 207 8.61 -31.80 18.48
N SER A 208 7.81 -32.68 17.88
CA SER A 208 7.65 -32.76 16.42
C SER A 208 7.07 -31.46 15.86
N HIS A 209 5.99 -30.96 16.46
CA HIS A 209 5.39 -29.69 16.06
C HIS A 209 6.41 -28.54 16.16
N GLN A 210 7.13 -28.44 17.28
CA GLN A 210 8.13 -27.40 17.48
C GLN A 210 9.29 -27.50 16.49
N PHE A 211 9.77 -28.72 16.20
CA PHE A 211 10.81 -28.96 15.20
C PHE A 211 10.39 -28.48 13.81
N PHE A 212 9.21 -28.89 13.32
CA PHE A 212 8.73 -28.44 12.02
C PHE A 212 8.41 -26.94 11.99
N SER A 213 7.97 -26.36 13.11
CA SER A 213 7.73 -24.92 13.25
C SER A 213 9.04 -24.12 13.06
N ILE A 214 10.09 -24.53 13.76
CA ILE A 214 11.43 -23.93 13.61
C ILE A 214 11.94 -24.11 12.17
N LEU A 215 11.78 -25.30 11.59
CA LEU A 215 12.19 -25.57 10.22
C LEU A 215 11.44 -24.69 9.21
N ARG A 216 10.14 -24.47 9.40
CA ARG A 216 9.33 -23.53 8.58
C ARG A 216 9.87 -22.12 8.68
N VAL A 217 10.11 -21.60 9.88
CA VAL A 217 10.64 -20.25 10.10
C VAL A 217 12.02 -20.10 9.47
N TYR A 218 12.89 -21.10 9.62
CA TYR A 218 14.21 -21.12 9.00
C TYR A 218 14.13 -21.09 7.46
N MET A 219 13.24 -21.88 6.85
CA MET A 219 13.05 -21.88 5.39
C MET A 219 12.50 -20.55 4.86
N ILE A 220 11.55 -19.93 5.58
CA ILE A 220 11.03 -18.60 5.24
C ILE A 220 12.15 -17.56 5.35
N SER A 221 12.96 -17.61 6.40
CA SER A 221 14.10 -16.71 6.58
C SER A 221 15.14 -16.87 5.46
N ARG A 222 15.46 -18.11 5.08
CA ARG A 222 16.35 -18.39 3.95
C ARG A 222 15.82 -17.84 2.62
N LEU A 223 14.51 -17.95 2.39
CA LEU A 223 13.87 -17.36 1.21
C LEU A 223 14.01 -15.83 1.21
N GLN A 224 13.81 -15.19 2.36
CA GLN A 224 13.99 -13.75 2.52
C GLN A 224 15.42 -13.36 2.16
N THR A 225 16.45 -13.96 2.78
CA THR A 225 17.85 -13.60 2.52
C THR A 225 18.25 -13.69 1.05
N LEU A 226 17.80 -14.73 0.33
CA LEU A 226 18.09 -14.86 -1.11
C LEU A 226 17.40 -13.79 -1.96
N MET A 227 16.17 -13.43 -1.60
CA MET A 227 15.46 -12.33 -2.25
C MET A 227 16.09 -10.98 -1.92
N ASP A 228 16.51 -10.77 -0.67
CA ASP A 228 17.18 -9.55 -0.22
C ASP A 228 18.45 -9.31 -1.04
N SER A 229 19.29 -10.33 -1.17
CA SER A 229 20.54 -10.25 -1.92
C SER A 229 20.32 -10.00 -3.41
N SER A 230 19.46 -10.79 -4.06
CA SER A 230 19.21 -10.65 -5.50
C SER A 230 18.58 -9.29 -5.86
N MET A 231 17.59 -8.84 -5.10
CA MET A 231 16.93 -7.57 -5.37
C MET A 231 17.80 -6.36 -5.05
N MET A 232 18.61 -6.42 -3.99
CA MET A 232 19.57 -5.36 -3.69
C MET A 232 20.65 -5.28 -4.77
N SER A 233 21.15 -6.42 -5.24
CA SER A 233 22.09 -6.46 -6.36
C SER A 233 21.50 -5.84 -7.64
N ASP A 234 20.26 -6.20 -7.98
CA ASP A 234 19.52 -5.59 -9.10
C ASP A 234 19.33 -4.07 -8.93
N PHE A 235 19.00 -3.63 -7.71
CA PHE A 235 18.81 -2.20 -7.40
C PHE A 235 20.11 -1.42 -7.58
N ILE A 236 21.20 -1.90 -6.97
CA ILE A 236 22.51 -1.25 -7.07
C ILE A 236 23.02 -1.28 -8.51
N SER A 237 22.91 -2.40 -9.22
CA SER A 237 23.31 -2.50 -10.62
C SER A 237 22.57 -1.50 -11.50
N ARG A 238 21.25 -1.36 -11.33
CA ARG A 238 20.47 -0.35 -12.08
C ARG A 238 20.84 1.06 -11.66
N LEU A 239 21.04 1.31 -10.37
CA LEU A 239 21.41 2.63 -9.87
C LEU A 239 22.73 3.09 -10.50
N LEU A 240 23.74 2.23 -10.54
CA LEU A 240 25.05 2.52 -11.13
C LEU A 240 25.03 2.73 -12.65
N ASN A 241 24.03 2.17 -13.35
CA ASN A 241 23.87 2.33 -14.80
C ASN A 241 23.02 3.55 -15.21
N LEU A 242 22.54 4.36 -14.25
CA LEU A 242 21.76 5.56 -14.54
C LEU A 242 22.68 6.72 -14.95
N HIS A 243 22.19 7.56 -15.86
CA HIS A 243 22.89 8.78 -16.29
C HIS A 243 23.05 9.77 -15.13
N TYR A 244 24.11 10.59 -15.19
CA TYR A 244 24.44 11.57 -14.15
C TYR A 244 23.30 12.54 -13.80
N SER A 245 22.48 12.94 -14.78
CA SER A 245 21.30 13.79 -14.59
C SER A 245 20.27 13.20 -13.62
N PHE A 246 20.27 11.88 -13.45
CA PHE A 246 19.46 11.22 -12.43
C PHE A 246 19.91 11.65 -11.02
N PHE A 247 21.21 11.74 -10.77
CA PHE A 247 21.78 12.03 -9.45
C PHE A 247 21.73 13.52 -9.07
N GLU A 248 21.73 14.44 -10.05
CA GLU A 248 21.65 15.89 -9.75
C GLU A 248 20.33 16.31 -9.09
N THR A 249 19.27 15.56 -9.35
CA THR A 249 17.90 15.90 -8.95
C THR A 249 17.41 15.10 -7.74
N ARG A 250 18.23 14.20 -7.17
CA ARG A 250 17.86 13.36 -6.04
C ARG A 250 18.92 13.42 -4.94
N THR A 251 18.48 13.50 -3.70
CA THR A 251 19.39 13.47 -2.54
C THR A 251 19.79 12.03 -2.22
N SER A 252 20.96 11.86 -1.61
CA SER A 252 21.39 10.56 -1.09
C SER A 252 20.36 9.94 -0.13
N GLY A 253 19.63 10.78 0.62
CA GLY A 253 18.54 10.37 1.49
C GLY A 253 17.35 9.74 0.74
N ASP A 254 16.93 10.29 -0.40
CA ASP A 254 15.86 9.69 -1.25
C ASP A 254 16.29 8.31 -1.78
N LEU A 255 17.54 8.18 -2.21
CA LEU A 255 18.07 6.90 -2.72
C LEU A 255 18.12 5.83 -1.62
N ILE A 256 18.58 6.18 -0.41
CA ILE A 256 18.59 5.29 0.75
C ILE A 256 17.15 4.91 1.14
N PHE A 257 16.24 5.88 1.17
CA PHE A 257 14.84 5.64 1.48
C PHE A 257 14.19 4.67 0.49
N ARG A 258 14.51 4.77 -0.81
CA ARG A 258 14.03 3.83 -1.84
C ARG A 258 14.61 2.43 -1.70
N ALA A 259 15.90 2.32 -1.37
CA ALA A 259 16.53 1.04 -1.07
C ALA A 259 15.81 0.35 0.11
N ASN A 260 15.56 1.10 1.19
CA ASN A 260 14.84 0.61 2.37
C ASN A 260 13.36 0.31 2.10
N SER A 261 12.69 1.12 1.27
CA SER A 261 11.30 0.89 0.89
C SER A 261 11.14 -0.39 0.07
N THR A 262 12.12 -0.72 -0.77
CA THR A 262 12.16 -1.98 -1.51
C THR A 262 12.27 -3.17 -0.56
N VAL A 263 13.06 -3.03 0.51
CA VAL A 263 13.17 -4.01 1.60
C VAL A 263 11.84 -4.22 2.32
N PHE A 264 11.16 -3.13 2.70
CA PHE A 264 9.89 -3.20 3.42
C PHE A 264 8.76 -3.82 2.57
N ILE A 265 8.60 -3.39 1.32
CA ILE A 265 7.59 -3.94 0.40
C ILE A 265 7.83 -5.45 0.18
N ARG A 266 9.08 -5.86 0.06
CA ARG A 266 9.47 -7.27 -0.06
C ARG A 266 9.13 -8.06 1.19
N GLN A 267 9.44 -7.57 2.39
CA GLN A 267 9.12 -8.29 3.63
C GLN A 267 7.61 -8.56 3.75
N ILE A 268 6.78 -7.59 3.35
CA ILE A 268 5.33 -7.77 3.27
C ILE A 268 4.98 -8.84 2.22
N LEU A 269 5.52 -8.74 1.01
CA LEU A 269 5.13 -9.64 -0.08
C LEU A 269 5.63 -11.09 0.14
N SER A 270 6.87 -11.27 0.56
CA SER A 270 7.48 -12.59 0.74
C SER A 270 7.00 -13.25 2.03
N SER A 271 6.90 -12.53 3.15
CA SER A 271 6.50 -13.15 4.42
C SER A 271 4.99 -13.23 4.56
N ARG A 272 4.28 -12.09 4.42
CA ARG A 272 2.85 -12.05 4.73
C ARG A 272 2.00 -12.72 3.66
N VAL A 273 2.31 -12.57 2.37
CA VAL A 273 1.49 -13.21 1.32
C VAL A 273 1.68 -14.73 1.33
N ILE A 274 2.91 -15.22 1.48
CA ILE A 274 3.17 -16.67 1.58
C ILE A 274 2.48 -17.24 2.82
N SER A 275 2.63 -16.57 3.97
CA SER A 275 1.92 -16.98 5.19
C SER A 275 0.41 -16.94 5.00
N LEU A 276 -0.14 -15.91 4.37
CA LEU A 276 -1.59 -15.81 4.12
C LEU A 276 -2.11 -16.93 3.23
N VAL A 277 -1.39 -17.32 2.18
CA VAL A 277 -1.78 -18.45 1.33
C VAL A 277 -1.79 -19.75 2.14
N ILE A 278 -0.73 -19.99 2.92
CA ILE A 278 -0.62 -21.17 3.79
C ILE A 278 -1.74 -21.16 4.83
N ASP A 279 -1.94 -20.06 5.54
CA ASP A 279 -2.92 -19.91 6.60
C ASP A 279 -4.36 -20.02 6.04
N THR A 280 -4.60 -19.63 4.79
CA THR A 280 -5.89 -19.88 4.13
C THR A 280 -6.14 -21.36 3.93
N ILE A 281 -5.13 -22.12 3.49
CA ILE A 281 -5.21 -23.60 3.38
C ILE A 281 -5.40 -24.22 4.79
N LEU A 282 -4.73 -23.66 5.81
CA LEU A 282 -4.92 -24.06 7.22
C LEU A 282 -6.37 -23.92 7.66
N ILE A 283 -6.94 -22.73 7.47
CA ILE A 283 -8.31 -22.38 7.86
C ILE A 283 -9.32 -23.28 7.14
N ILE A 284 -9.14 -23.53 5.84
CA ILE A 284 -10.04 -24.41 5.08
C ILE A 284 -9.99 -25.84 5.63
N GLY A 285 -8.81 -26.37 5.93
CA GLY A 285 -8.66 -27.71 6.49
C GLY A 285 -9.31 -27.85 7.87
N TYR A 286 -9.09 -26.88 8.77
CA TYR A 286 -9.74 -26.87 10.08
C TYR A 286 -11.26 -26.73 9.96
N ALA A 287 -11.75 -25.84 9.10
CA ALA A 287 -13.18 -25.68 8.86
C ALA A 287 -13.81 -27.00 8.39
N ALA A 288 -13.19 -27.68 7.41
CA ALA A 288 -13.67 -28.97 6.93
C ALA A 288 -13.72 -30.04 8.03
N MET A 289 -12.67 -30.14 8.85
CA MET A 289 -12.64 -31.06 10.00
C MET A 289 -13.74 -30.72 11.02
N MET A 290 -13.93 -29.45 11.34
CA MET A 290 -14.97 -29.02 12.28
C MET A 290 -16.37 -29.36 11.76
N PHE A 291 -16.64 -29.11 10.47
CA PHE A 291 -17.91 -29.47 9.86
C PHE A 291 -18.16 -30.98 9.89
N TYR A 292 -17.11 -31.78 9.71
CA TYR A 292 -17.18 -33.24 9.83
C TYR A 292 -17.51 -33.70 11.26
N ILE A 293 -16.94 -33.04 12.28
CA ILE A 293 -17.20 -33.39 13.70
C ILE A 293 -18.62 -32.95 14.11
N ASN A 294 -18.96 -31.66 13.93
CA ASN A 294 -20.27 -31.13 14.27
C ASN A 294 -20.57 -29.82 13.52
N TRP A 295 -21.52 -29.89 12.59
CA TRP A 295 -21.90 -28.75 11.77
C TRP A 295 -22.53 -27.58 12.57
N LYS A 296 -23.24 -27.86 13.68
CA LYS A 296 -23.89 -26.82 14.50
C LYS A 296 -22.86 -25.97 15.25
N LEU A 297 -21.87 -26.61 15.87
CA LEU A 297 -20.76 -25.91 16.54
C LEU A 297 -19.89 -25.15 15.54
N SER A 298 -19.69 -25.71 14.34
CA SER A 298 -18.95 -25.04 13.26
C SER A 298 -19.60 -23.74 12.82
N LEU A 299 -20.93 -23.72 12.64
CA LEU A 299 -21.67 -22.50 12.31
C LEU A 299 -21.54 -21.43 13.39
N LEU A 300 -21.58 -21.82 14.68
CA LEU A 300 -21.38 -20.90 15.79
C LEU A 300 -19.99 -20.26 15.76
N VAL A 301 -18.94 -21.05 15.49
CA VAL A 301 -17.57 -20.53 15.38
C VAL A 301 -17.43 -19.60 14.18
N ILE A 302 -18.00 -19.94 13.03
CA ILE A 302 -18.00 -19.06 11.85
C ILE A 302 -18.71 -17.74 12.14
N PHE A 303 -19.83 -17.77 12.86
CA PHE A 303 -20.54 -16.58 13.29
C PHE A 303 -19.67 -15.68 14.18
N LEU A 304 -18.98 -16.25 15.17
CA LEU A 304 -18.02 -15.52 16.01
C LEU A 304 -16.87 -14.93 15.18
N CYS A 305 -16.33 -15.68 14.21
CA CYS A 305 -15.30 -15.16 13.30
C CYS A 305 -15.79 -13.95 12.50
N ILE A 306 -17.02 -14.00 11.97
CA ILE A 306 -17.62 -12.88 11.21
C ILE A 306 -17.75 -11.65 12.10
N ILE A 307 -18.16 -11.81 13.37
CA ILE A 307 -18.23 -10.71 14.34
C ILE A 307 -16.85 -10.08 14.54
N ILE A 308 -15.82 -10.89 14.80
CA ILE A 308 -14.45 -10.42 15.01
C ILE A 308 -13.93 -9.66 13.78
N ILE A 309 -14.14 -10.22 12.57
CA ILE A 309 -13.74 -9.57 11.31
C ILE A 309 -14.44 -8.23 11.14
N THR A 310 -15.73 -8.16 11.44
CA THR A 310 -16.53 -6.93 11.32
C THR A 310 -16.02 -5.85 12.26
N ILE A 311 -15.81 -6.18 13.54
CA ILE A 311 -15.24 -5.27 14.55
C ILE A 311 -13.85 -4.78 14.09
N THR A 312 -13.01 -5.68 13.59
CA THR A 312 -11.66 -5.35 13.11
C THR A 312 -11.69 -4.41 11.90
N LEU A 313 -12.62 -4.60 10.95
CA LEU A 313 -12.75 -3.73 9.78
C LEU A 313 -13.26 -2.33 10.14
N LEU A 314 -14.19 -2.24 11.10
CA LEU A 314 -14.67 -0.96 11.61
C LEU A 314 -13.56 -0.20 12.36
N SER A 315 -12.82 -0.90 13.22
CA SER A 315 -11.71 -0.30 13.98
C SER A 315 -10.53 0.08 13.09
N ALA A 316 -10.28 -0.65 12.00
CA ALA A 316 -9.18 -0.37 11.08
C ALA A 316 -9.23 1.05 10.48
N GLN A 317 -10.42 1.58 10.18
CA GLN A 317 -10.54 2.96 9.67
C GLN A 317 -10.13 3.98 10.73
N TRP A 318 -10.49 3.74 11.98
CA TRP A 318 -10.16 4.61 13.10
C TRP A 318 -8.66 4.55 13.44
N ILE A 319 -8.11 3.34 13.55
CA ILE A 319 -6.67 3.09 13.76
C ILE A 319 -5.85 3.76 12.66
N ARG A 320 -6.28 3.65 11.40
CA ARG A 320 -5.58 4.28 10.27
C ARG A 320 -5.50 5.80 10.42
N ARG A 321 -6.57 6.46 10.85
CA ARG A 321 -6.57 7.92 11.09
C ARG A 321 -5.59 8.29 12.20
N LEU A 322 -5.60 7.55 13.30
CA LEU A 322 -4.68 7.77 14.42
C LEU A 322 -3.22 7.51 14.02
N SER A 323 -2.94 6.47 13.23
CA SER A 323 -1.58 6.21 12.71
C SER A 323 -1.09 7.34 11.81
N ILE A 324 -1.94 7.93 10.97
CA ILE A 324 -1.55 9.08 10.13
C ILE A 324 -1.23 10.30 11.00
N GLN A 325 -2.05 10.57 12.02
CA GLN A 325 -1.79 11.66 12.97
C GLN A 325 -0.48 11.44 13.75
N ASN A 326 -0.23 10.22 14.20
CA ASN A 326 0.99 9.87 14.92
C ASN A 326 2.24 10.00 14.02
N LEU A 327 2.16 9.53 12.77
CA LEU A 327 3.22 9.72 11.77
C LEU A 327 3.51 11.20 11.53
N ALA A 328 2.47 12.04 11.33
CA ALA A 328 2.65 13.47 11.13
C ALA A 328 3.30 14.16 12.35
N ALA A 329 2.88 13.80 13.56
CA ALA A 329 3.48 14.29 14.79
C ALA A 329 4.94 13.85 14.93
N GLN A 330 5.25 12.59 14.64
CA GLN A 330 6.60 12.05 14.67
C GLN A 330 7.52 12.76 13.66
N THR A 331 7.05 13.00 12.44
CA THR A 331 7.80 13.78 11.43
C THR A 331 8.10 15.18 11.95
N LYS A 332 7.13 15.86 12.56
CA LYS A 332 7.31 17.22 13.11
C LYS A 332 8.36 17.24 14.24
N THR A 333 8.30 16.28 15.16
CA THR A 333 9.32 16.12 16.22
C THR A 333 10.71 15.90 15.63
N GLN A 334 10.84 15.04 14.61
CA GLN A 334 12.12 14.74 14.00
C GLN A 334 12.69 15.94 13.21
N SER A 335 11.83 16.73 12.59
CA SER A 335 12.20 18.01 11.98
C SER A 335 12.74 19.00 13.02
N TYR A 336 12.05 19.21 14.14
CA TYR A 336 12.54 20.08 15.22
C TYR A 336 13.88 19.61 15.77
N LEU A 337 14.05 18.31 15.96
CA LEU A 337 15.29 17.75 16.49
C LEU A 337 16.46 17.97 15.52
N THR A 338 16.20 17.84 14.21
CA THR A 338 17.19 18.11 13.17
C THR A 338 17.55 19.60 13.10
N GLU A 339 16.54 20.48 13.21
CA GLU A 339 16.73 21.94 13.26
C GLU A 339 17.57 22.35 14.47
N ILE A 340 17.28 21.82 15.66
CA ILE A 340 18.09 22.07 16.87
C ILE A 340 19.52 21.57 16.70
N ILE A 341 19.72 20.38 16.13
CA ILE A 341 21.07 19.84 15.90
C ILE A 341 21.85 20.70 14.90
N HIS A 342 21.21 21.15 13.81
CA HIS A 342 21.86 22.02 12.83
C HIS A 342 22.13 23.43 13.38
N GLY A 343 21.21 23.97 14.17
CA GLY A 343 21.34 25.28 14.84
C GLY A 343 22.09 25.23 16.17
N ILE A 344 22.76 24.11 16.51
CA ILE A 344 23.38 23.95 17.83
C ILE A 344 24.48 24.98 18.09
N CYS A 345 25.15 25.45 17.04
CA CYS A 345 26.17 26.50 17.12
C CYS A 345 25.58 27.90 17.35
N ASP A 346 24.31 28.13 17.01
CA ASP A 346 23.63 29.41 17.26
C ASP A 346 22.95 29.40 18.65
N ILE A 347 22.61 28.22 19.16
CA ILE A 347 21.98 28.01 20.47
C ILE A 347 23.00 28.05 21.62
N LYS A 348 24.22 27.56 21.38
CA LYS A 348 25.35 27.60 22.33
C LYS A 348 26.18 28.85 22.13
#